data_AF-A0A3M0AC05-F1
#
_entry.id   AF-A0A3M0AC05-F1
#
_cell.length_a   1.000
_cell.length_b   1.000
_cell.length_c   1.000
_cell.angle_alpha   90.00
_cell.angle_beta   90.00
_cell.angle_gamma   90.00
#
_symmetry.space_group_name_H-M   'P 1'
#
loop_
_entity.id
_entity.type
_entity.pdbx_description
1 polymer ?
#
loop_
_entity_poly.entity_id
_entity_poly.type
_entity_poly.pdbx_seq_one_letter_code
_entity_poly.pdbx_strand_id
1 'polypeptide(L)'
;MWDIISSVATAIGSILTAIGVFLAGRQLRIAQTQSITEFEDSFDQQYRALTMEIPVDVLLGKPVKPEEREDVRELIFNYLDLANEQVFLRSENRILDATWRSWKEGIKSNLSKQGFEEVFDEVRGVAGFTYLERLVETEFQTDPRQFR
;
A
#
# COMPACT_ATOMS: atom_id res chain seq x y z
N MET A 1 -21.58 20.74 -55.78
CA MET A 1 -22.10 19.48 -55.19
C MET A 1 -20.98 18.67 -54.54
N TRP A 2 -19.84 18.49 -55.22
CA TRP A 2 -18.65 17.82 -54.66
C TRP A 2 -18.04 18.49 -53.42
N ASP A 3 -17.99 19.83 -53.38
CA ASP A 3 -17.40 20.56 -52.23
C ASP A 3 -18.22 20.44 -50.93
N ILE A 4 -19.55 20.27 -51.07
CA ILE A 4 -20.45 20.06 -49.92
C ILE A 4 -20.28 18.64 -49.38
N ILE A 5 -20.09 17.66 -50.27
CA ILE A 5 -19.90 16.25 -49.88
C ILE A 5 -18.54 16.08 -49.19
N SER A 6 -17.48 16.71 -49.68
CA SER A 6 -16.15 16.65 -49.06
C SER A 6 -16.11 17.38 -47.71
N SER A 7 -16.75 18.55 -47.58
CA SER A 7 -16.79 19.27 -46.30
C SER A 7 -17.54 18.51 -45.20
N VAL A 8 -18.65 17.85 -45.56
CA VAL A 8 -19.42 17.01 -44.63
C VAL A 8 -18.61 15.77 -44.22
N ALA A 9 -17.90 15.14 -45.16
CA ALA A 9 -17.04 13.99 -44.86
C ALA A 9 -15.87 14.36 -43.92
N THR A 10 -15.20 15.50 -44.14
CA THR A 10 -14.12 15.97 -43.26
C THR A 10 -14.65 16.34 -41.87
N ALA A 11 -15.82 16.98 -41.78
CA ALA A 11 -16.46 17.29 -40.50
C ALA A 11 -16.80 16.02 -39.71
N ILE A 12 -17.40 15.02 -40.35
CA ILE A 12 -17.69 13.71 -39.72
C ILE A 12 -16.39 13.01 -39.29
N GLY A 13 -15.36 13.03 -40.13
CA GLY A 13 -14.05 12.47 -39.79
C GLY A 13 -13.44 13.12 -38.54
N SER A 14 -13.47 14.45 -38.44
CA SER A 14 -12.94 15.19 -37.29
C SER A 14 -13.71 14.89 -35.99
N ILE A 15 -15.03 14.73 -36.07
CA ILE A 15 -15.87 14.35 -34.93
C ILE A 15 -15.52 12.92 -34.47
N LEU A 16 -15.36 11.98 -35.40
CA LEU A 16 -14.97 10.60 -35.08
C LEU A 16 -13.59 10.54 -34.43
N THR A 17 -12.60 11.30 -34.92
CA THR A 17 -11.27 11.39 -34.30
C THR A 17 -11.35 11.96 -32.89
N ALA A 18 -12.11 13.03 -32.67
CA ALA A 18 -12.28 13.64 -31.35
C ALA A 18 -12.92 12.66 -30.34
N ILE A 19 -13.94 11.91 -30.77
CA ILE A 19 -14.55 10.85 -29.96
C ILE A 19 -13.53 9.75 -29.65
N GLY A 20 -12.75 9.32 -30.64
CA GLY A 20 -11.71 8.31 -30.46
C GLY A 20 -10.66 8.72 -29.43
N VAL A 21 -10.15 9.95 -29.51
CA VAL A 21 -9.18 10.51 -28.54
C VAL A 21 -9.80 10.61 -27.15
N PHE A 22 -11.06 11.06 -27.05
CA PHE A 22 -11.77 11.13 -25.77
C PHE A 22 -11.93 9.74 -25.12
N LEU A 23 -12.35 8.73 -25.88
CA LEU A 23 -12.48 7.35 -25.41
C LEU A 23 -11.12 6.76 -25.00
N ALA A 24 -10.08 6.97 -25.79
CA ALA A 24 -8.71 6.54 -25.47
C ALA A 24 -8.21 7.19 -24.18
N GLY A 25 -8.43 8.49 -24.00
CA GLY A 25 -8.10 9.21 -22.76
C GLY A 25 -8.85 8.65 -21.55
N ARG A 26 -10.13 8.31 -21.70
CA ARG A 26 -10.92 7.66 -20.64
C ARG A 26 -10.39 6.25 -20.32
N GLN A 27 -10.04 5.47 -21.34
CA GLN A 27 -9.48 4.12 -21.18
C GLN A 27 -8.16 4.15 -20.41
N LEU A 28 -7.26 5.10 -20.72
CA LEU A 28 -5.99 5.27 -20.02
C LEU A 28 -6.19 5.57 -18.53
N ARG A 29 -7.15 6.43 -18.18
CA ARG A 29 -7.47 6.73 -16.77
C ARG A 29 -8.00 5.50 -16.02
N ILE A 30 -8.85 4.71 -16.66
CA ILE A 30 -9.38 3.46 -16.07
C ILE A 30 -8.23 2.47 -15.85
N ALA A 31 -7.36 2.29 -16.85
CA ALA A 31 -6.22 1.37 -16.75
C ALA A 31 -5.24 1.79 -15.64
N GLN A 32 -4.96 3.10 -15.49
CA GLN A 32 -4.15 3.61 -14.38
C GLN A 32 -4.79 3.32 -13.02
N THR A 33 -6.10 3.52 -12.90
CA THR A 33 -6.83 3.27 -11.64
C THR A 33 -6.79 1.78 -11.29
N GLN A 34 -7.03 0.89 -12.27
CA GLN A 34 -6.93 -0.56 -12.09
C GLN A 34 -5.52 -0.97 -11.66
N SER A 35 -4.49 -0.42 -12.29
CA SER A 35 -3.10 -0.74 -11.93
C SER A 35 -2.75 -0.33 -10.48
N ILE A 36 -3.28 0.79 -9.99
CA ILE A 36 -3.09 1.20 -8.59
C ILE A 36 -3.81 0.23 -7.65
N THR A 37 -5.06 -0.13 -7.96
CA THR A 37 -5.83 -1.07 -7.14
C THR A 37 -5.18 -2.45 -7.10
N GLU A 38 -4.76 -3.01 -8.24
CA GLU A 38 -4.05 -4.30 -8.30
C GLU A 38 -2.73 -4.26 -7.53
N PHE A 39 -2.02 -3.14 -7.58
CA PHE A 39 -0.81 -2.93 -6.80
C PHE A 39 -1.11 -2.96 -5.30
N GLU A 40 -2.09 -2.21 -4.82
CA GLU A 40 -2.49 -2.19 -3.41
C GLU A 40 -3.02 -3.56 -2.93
N ASP A 41 -3.82 -4.25 -3.76
CA ASP A 41 -4.33 -5.59 -3.49
C ASP A 41 -3.18 -6.61 -3.32
N SER A 42 -2.07 -6.44 -4.04
CA SER A 42 -0.90 -7.33 -3.90
C SER A 42 -0.24 -7.21 -2.51
N PHE A 43 -0.30 -6.04 -1.88
CA PHE A 43 0.18 -5.84 -0.50
C PHE A 43 -0.80 -6.39 0.52
N ASP A 44 -2.11 -6.25 0.28
CA ASP A 44 -3.13 -6.88 1.11
C ASP A 44 -3.02 -8.42 1.10
N GLN A 45 -2.66 -9.01 -0.04
CA GLN A 45 -2.39 -10.45 -0.15
C GLN A 45 -1.14 -10.85 0.63
N GLN A 46 -0.04 -10.10 0.51
CA GLN A 46 1.18 -10.35 1.29
C GLN A 46 0.93 -10.24 2.80
N TYR A 47 0.17 -9.22 3.22
CA TYR A 47 -0.25 -9.06 4.61
C TYR A 47 -1.04 -10.28 5.11
N ARG A 48 -2.02 -10.76 4.32
CA ARG A 48 -2.81 -11.95 4.68
C ARG A 48 -1.94 -13.20 4.76
N ALA A 49 -1.02 -13.39 3.82
CA ALA A 49 -0.11 -14.53 3.84
C ALA A 49 0.76 -14.53 5.10
N LEU A 50 1.36 -13.39 5.45
CA LEU A 50 2.18 -13.27 6.66
C LEU A 50 1.36 -13.47 7.94
N THR A 51 0.19 -12.83 8.03
CA THR A 51 -0.63 -12.88 9.26
C THR A 51 -1.32 -14.23 9.48
N MET A 52 -1.53 -15.03 8.44
CA MET A 52 -2.06 -16.40 8.60
C MET A 52 -1.06 -17.34 9.27
N GLU A 53 0.24 -17.07 9.14
CA GLU A 53 1.29 -17.86 9.79
C GLU A 53 1.50 -17.45 11.26
N ILE A 54 1.22 -16.19 11.61
CA ILE A 54 1.35 -15.70 12.99
C ILE A 54 0.29 -16.36 13.87
N PRO A 55 0.66 -17.00 15.01
CA PRO A 55 -0.30 -17.61 15.91
C PRO A 55 -1.36 -16.60 16.37
N VAL A 56 -2.62 -17.00 16.34
CA VAL A 56 -3.77 -16.13 16.68
C VAL A 56 -3.63 -15.55 18.09
N ASP A 57 -3.10 -16.31 19.04
CA ASP A 57 -2.85 -15.82 20.40
C ASP A 57 -1.95 -14.56 20.40
N VAL A 58 -0.92 -14.53 19.56
CA VAL A 58 -0.03 -13.39 19.38
C VAL A 58 -0.76 -12.23 18.70
N LEU A 59 -1.58 -12.51 17.68
CA LEU A 59 -2.44 -11.51 17.04
C LEU A 59 -3.50 -10.92 17.99
N LEU A 60 -3.86 -11.64 19.04
CA LEU A 60 -4.75 -11.18 20.12
C LEU A 60 -4.00 -10.49 21.27
N GLY A 61 -2.67 -10.37 21.17
CA GLY A 61 -1.84 -9.73 22.19
C GLY A 61 -1.55 -10.59 23.42
N LYS A 62 -1.76 -11.91 23.34
CA LYS A 62 -1.33 -12.83 24.41
C LYS A 62 0.19 -13.05 24.34
N PRO A 63 0.83 -13.39 25.48
CA PRO A 63 2.26 -13.68 25.50
C PRO A 63 2.63 -14.84 24.57
N VAL A 64 3.77 -14.71 23.90
CA VAL A 64 4.35 -15.77 23.06
C VAL A 64 4.85 -16.91 23.95
N LYS A 65 4.46 -18.15 23.62
CA LYS A 65 4.92 -19.32 24.37
C LYS A 65 6.43 -19.51 24.20
N PRO A 66 7.17 -19.91 25.25
CA PRO A 66 8.63 -20.07 25.18
C PRO A 66 9.13 -20.93 24.01
N GLU A 67 8.41 -22.00 23.69
CA GLU A 67 8.74 -22.95 22.63
C GLU A 67 8.53 -22.42 21.20
N GLU A 68 7.71 -21.38 21.02
CA GLU A 68 7.36 -20.79 19.72
C GLU A 68 8.08 -19.44 19.49
N ARG A 69 8.94 -18.99 20.43
CA ARG A 69 9.50 -17.63 20.44
C ARG A 69 10.31 -17.29 19.19
N GLU A 70 11.20 -18.17 18.76
CA GLU A 70 12.07 -17.90 17.61
C GLU A 70 11.25 -17.82 16.31
N ASP A 71 10.35 -18.78 16.08
CA ASP A 71 9.48 -18.81 14.91
C ASP A 71 8.57 -17.57 14.84
N VAL A 72 7.91 -17.22 15.95
CA VAL A 72 7.04 -16.05 16.02
C VAL A 72 7.82 -14.76 15.80
N ARG A 73 9.04 -14.67 16.34
CA ARG A 73 9.92 -13.51 16.13
C ARG A 73 10.22 -13.31 14.65
N GLU A 74 10.56 -14.36 13.91
CA GLU A 74 10.81 -14.28 12.46
C GLU A 74 9.56 -13.86 11.67
N LEU A 75 8.39 -14.40 12.01
CA LEU A 75 7.13 -14.03 11.37
C LEU A 75 6.79 -12.55 11.61
N ILE A 76 6.99 -12.06 12.83
CA ILE A 76 6.80 -10.65 13.15
C ILE A 76 7.82 -9.78 12.42
N PHE A 77 9.09 -10.20 12.34
CA PHE A 77 10.12 -9.50 11.57
C PHE A 77 9.69 -9.28 10.12
N ASN A 78 9.20 -10.33 9.45
CA ASN A 78 8.72 -10.25 8.07
C ASN A 78 7.50 -9.32 7.93
N TYR A 79 6.63 -9.28 8.93
CA TYR A 79 5.55 -8.31 9.00
C TYR A 79 6.06 -6.86 9.14
N LEU A 80 7.08 -6.63 9.97
CA LEU A 80 7.67 -5.30 10.14
C LEU A 80 8.34 -4.80 8.85
N ASP A 81 9.00 -5.69 8.11
CA ASP A 81 9.56 -5.38 6.80
C ASP A 81 8.48 -4.96 5.79
N LEU A 82 7.38 -5.72 5.71
CA LEU A 82 6.21 -5.34 4.90
C LEU A 82 5.67 -3.97 5.32
N ALA A 83 5.50 -3.73 6.62
CA ALA A 83 5.02 -2.46 7.13
C ALA A 83 5.95 -1.31 6.73
N ASN A 84 7.27 -1.49 6.85
CA ASN A 84 8.26 -0.49 6.42
C ASN A 84 8.14 -0.16 4.93
N GLU A 85 8.00 -1.16 4.05
CA GLU A 85 7.78 -0.94 2.62
C GLU A 85 6.48 -0.19 2.35
N GLN A 86 5.38 -0.52 3.05
CA GLN A 86 4.12 0.20 2.93
C GLN A 86 4.26 1.70 3.31
N VAL A 87 5.03 2.01 4.36
CA VAL A 87 5.32 3.40 4.74
C VAL A 87 6.19 4.09 3.67
N PHE A 88 7.20 3.40 3.14
CA PHE A 88 8.03 3.92 2.06
C PHE A 88 7.18 4.26 0.81
N LEU A 89 6.34 3.33 0.35
CA LEU A 89 5.46 3.56 -0.79
C LEU A 89 4.51 4.73 -0.59
N ARG A 90 4.04 4.94 0.65
CA ARG A 90 3.27 6.13 0.99
C ARG A 90 4.09 7.40 0.86
N SER A 91 5.34 7.41 1.32
CA SER A 91 6.24 8.56 1.18
C SER A 91 6.48 8.94 -0.29
N GLU A 92 6.45 7.96 -1.19
CA GLU A 92 6.58 8.12 -2.63
C GLU A 92 5.27 8.46 -3.36
N ASN A 93 4.17 8.75 -2.65
CA ASN A 93 2.84 9.01 -3.23
C ASN A 93 2.30 7.86 -4.09
N ARG A 94 2.71 6.61 -3.84
CA ARG A 94 2.28 5.42 -4.61
C ARG A 94 1.03 4.75 -4.06
N ILE A 95 0.56 5.17 -2.89
CA ILE A 95 -0.59 4.60 -2.17
C ILE A 95 -1.68 5.65 -2.02
N LEU A 96 -2.93 5.26 -2.32
CA LEU A 96 -4.13 6.07 -2.15
C LEU A 96 -4.34 6.45 -0.67
N ASP A 97 -4.93 7.64 -0.45
CA ASP A 97 -5.21 8.13 0.90
C ASP A 97 -6.14 7.20 1.70
N ALA A 98 -7.10 6.54 1.03
CA ALA A 98 -8.01 5.61 1.67
C ALA A 98 -7.28 4.35 2.14
N THR A 99 -6.47 3.76 1.26
CA THR A 99 -5.64 2.57 1.52
C THR A 99 -4.63 2.83 2.63
N TRP A 100 -3.92 3.96 2.55
CA TRP A 100 -2.97 4.35 3.59
C TRP A 100 -3.62 4.48 4.97
N ARG A 101 -4.83 5.06 5.06
CA ARG A 101 -5.54 5.16 6.34
C ARG A 101 -5.81 3.77 6.94
N SER A 102 -6.24 2.82 6.11
CA SER A 102 -6.48 1.43 6.54
C SER A 102 -5.19 0.77 7.04
N TRP A 103 -4.12 0.83 6.23
CA TRP A 103 -2.84 0.23 6.57
C TRP A 103 -2.23 0.83 7.84
N LYS A 104 -2.24 2.17 7.97
CA LYS A 104 -1.72 2.86 9.15
C LYS A 104 -2.38 2.40 10.44
N GLU A 105 -3.71 2.28 10.46
CA GLU A 105 -4.44 1.79 11.65
C GLU A 105 -4.12 0.31 11.94
N GLY A 106 -3.97 -0.52 10.91
CA GLY A 106 -3.55 -1.92 11.07
C GLY A 106 -2.14 -2.04 11.66
N ILE A 107 -1.18 -1.26 11.14
CA ILE A 107 0.19 -1.20 11.64
C ILE A 107 0.22 -0.76 13.10
N LYS A 108 -0.48 0.34 13.43
CA LYS A 108 -0.58 0.84 14.79
C LYS A 108 -1.17 -0.20 15.74
N SER A 109 -2.24 -0.87 15.32
CA SER A 109 -2.90 -1.91 16.12
C SER A 109 -1.98 -3.10 16.38
N ASN A 110 -1.27 -3.59 15.37
CA ASN A 110 -0.33 -4.70 15.54
C ASN A 110 0.84 -4.32 16.44
N LEU A 111 1.48 -3.16 16.24
CA LEU A 111 2.58 -2.69 17.07
C LEU A 111 2.19 -2.44 18.53
N SER A 112 0.90 -2.26 18.85
CA SER A 112 0.44 -2.14 20.24
C SER A 112 0.37 -3.48 21.00
N LYS A 113 0.62 -4.60 20.32
CA LYS A 113 0.60 -5.94 20.91
C LYS A 113 2.00 -6.27 21.43
N GLN A 114 2.06 -6.86 22.62
CA GLN A 114 3.32 -7.18 23.31
C GLN A 114 4.35 -7.87 22.40
N GLY A 115 3.98 -8.94 21.69
CA GLY A 115 4.93 -9.66 20.83
C GLY A 115 5.46 -8.82 19.67
N PHE A 116 4.65 -7.92 19.11
CA PHE A 116 5.09 -7.03 18.03
C PHE A 116 5.96 -5.89 18.55
N GLU A 117 5.62 -5.32 19.71
CA GLU A 117 6.42 -4.30 20.39
C GLU A 117 7.81 -4.83 20.76
N GLU A 118 7.89 -6.02 21.38
CA GLU A 118 9.15 -6.66 21.77
C GLU A 118 10.09 -6.86 20.57
N VAL A 119 9.57 -7.40 19.46
CA VAL A 119 10.37 -7.62 18.25
C VAL A 119 10.73 -6.31 17.58
N PHE A 120 9.82 -5.34 17.54
CA PHE A 120 10.11 -4.03 16.95
C PHE A 120 11.21 -3.30 17.72
N ASP A 121 11.16 -3.31 19.05
CA ASP A 121 12.20 -2.71 19.89
C ASP A 121 13.55 -3.42 19.79
N GLU A 122 13.55 -4.73 19.52
CA GLU A 122 14.77 -5.47 19.27
C GLU A 122 15.47 -5.03 17.98
N VAL A 123 14.71 -4.76 16.92
CA VAL A 123 15.24 -4.58 15.56
C VAL A 123 15.36 -3.12 15.12
N ARG A 124 14.71 -2.19 15.84
CA ARG A 124 14.79 -0.74 15.56
C ARG A 124 16.23 -0.25 15.66
N GLY A 125 16.65 0.57 14.71
CA GLY A 125 18.02 1.09 14.61
C GLY A 125 19.08 0.06 14.15
N VAL A 126 18.68 -1.20 13.90
CA VAL A 126 19.58 -2.26 13.44
C VAL A 126 19.15 -2.82 12.08
N ALA A 127 17.87 -3.11 11.90
CA ALA A 127 17.34 -3.76 10.68
C ALA A 127 17.07 -2.81 9.51
N GLY A 128 17.22 -1.49 9.70
CA GLY A 128 17.05 -0.52 8.62
C GLY A 128 15.59 -0.16 8.31
N PHE A 129 14.66 -0.34 9.24
CA PHE A 129 13.23 0.00 9.11
C PHE A 129 12.96 1.51 9.22
N THR A 130 13.77 2.32 8.53
CA THR A 130 13.82 3.79 8.65
C THR A 130 12.46 4.46 8.51
N TYR A 131 11.61 3.99 7.59
CA TYR A 131 10.29 4.59 7.35
C TYR A 131 9.30 4.21 8.44
N LEU A 132 9.28 2.95 8.86
CA LEU A 132 8.43 2.50 9.96
C LEU A 132 8.85 3.15 11.28
N GLU A 133 10.15 3.20 11.57
CA GLU A 133 10.71 3.87 12.74
C GLU A 133 10.27 5.32 12.82
N ARG A 134 10.43 6.08 11.75
CA ARG A 134 9.98 7.48 11.69
C ARG A 134 8.47 7.64 11.86
N LEU A 135 7.68 6.71 11.32
CA LEU A 135 6.23 6.72 11.53
C LEU A 135 5.87 6.52 13.01
N VAL A 136 6.55 5.61 13.69
CA VAL A 136 6.36 5.34 15.12
C VAL A 136 6.86 6.52 15.97
N GLU A 137 8.01 7.11 15.65
CA GLU A 137 8.56 8.30 16.32
C GLU A 137 7.62 9.51 16.24
N THR A 138 6.87 9.63 15.15
CA THR A 138 5.85 10.67 14.97
C THR A 138 4.48 10.28 15.51
N GLU A 139 4.40 9.18 16.28
CA GLU A 139 3.17 8.64 16.87
C GLU A 139 2.03 8.47 15.85
N PHE A 140 2.37 8.11 14.60
CA PHE A 140 1.43 7.96 13.48
C PHE A 140 0.68 9.25 13.08
N GLN A 141 1.16 10.42 13.52
CA GLN A 141 0.55 11.72 13.25
C GLN A 141 1.01 12.35 11.93
N THR A 142 2.25 12.10 11.54
CA THR A 142 2.83 12.65 10.31
C THR A 142 2.52 11.73 9.12
N ASP A 143 1.97 12.30 8.05
CA ASP A 143 1.82 11.55 6.79
C ASP A 143 3.20 11.29 6.18
N PRO A 144 3.57 10.04 5.82
CA PRO A 144 4.88 9.72 5.28
C PRO A 144 5.26 10.50 4.03
N ARG A 145 4.30 11.06 3.30
CA ARG A 145 4.57 12.02 2.20
C ARG A 145 5.38 13.25 2.64
N GLN A 146 5.38 13.55 3.94
CA GLN A 146 6.12 14.65 4.56
C GLN A 146 7.48 14.19 5.12
N PHE A 147 7.91 12.95 4.85
CA PHE A 147 9.23 12.49 5.31
C PHE A 147 10.40 13.06 4.49
N ARG A 148 10.13 13.82 3.44
CA ARG A 148 11.15 14.48 2.64
C ARG A 148 11.64 15.78 3.27
#